data_AF-A0A661EWD6-F1
#
_entry.id   AF-A0A661EWD6-F1
#
_cell.length_a   1.000
_cell.length_b   1.000
_cell.length_c   1.000
_cell.angle_alpha   90.00
_cell.angle_beta   90.00
_cell.angle_gamma   90.00
#
_symmetry.space_group_name_H-M   'P 1'
#
loop_
_entity.id
_entity.type
_entity.pdbx_description
1 polymer ?
#
loop_
_entity_poly.entity_id
_entity_poly.type
_entity_poly.pdbx_seq_one_letter_code
_entity_poly.pdbx_strand_id
1 'polypeptide(L)'
;LLTGADYRINVDASGDYIATNLDDGSAWPLGPGPTADLDGLTFSLSTGSAGDSFLVQPTRGLASSLSLVISDPRKLAAASPVLVTSDFSNQGAVKVGDLQVTDTANTAFTATTGALEPPILIKFIDANNYQLFDNSSPATPVSLGPVAAYTPGEPLPGLSTYGYELRLTGDAVAGDQLTVGYNTSGVGGNQNMLAMIGLQDQNVLSSDTATYQESYQQLVGGIGARTSSGEVNLDSVGFTLEQAQARQQSVAGVNLDEEAAKLLEFQQAYQAAAQTIRAADKLFQSLLEVV
;
A
#
# COMPACT_ATOMS: atom_id res chain seq x y z
N LEU A 1 6.50 -2.27 7.66
CA LEU A 1 5.39 -1.53 7.05
C LEU A 1 5.35 -1.90 5.59
N LEU A 2 4.21 -2.41 5.11
CA LEU A 2 4.13 -2.98 3.77
C LEU A 2 4.33 -1.88 2.72
N THR A 3 5.30 -2.10 1.83
CA THR A 3 5.54 -1.25 0.66
C THR A 3 4.85 -1.82 -0.57
N GLY A 4 4.72 -0.99 -1.62
CA GLY A 4 4.26 -1.44 -2.94
C GLY A 4 5.36 -2.10 -3.79
N ALA A 5 6.56 -2.26 -3.25
CA ALA A 5 7.73 -2.66 -4.00
C ALA A 5 7.75 -4.17 -4.28
N ASP A 6 8.26 -4.51 -5.47
CA ASP A 6 8.68 -5.87 -5.79
C ASP A 6 10.16 -6.02 -5.41
N TYR A 7 10.54 -7.21 -4.93
CA TYR A 7 11.90 -7.51 -4.52
C TYR A 7 12.48 -8.65 -5.35
N ARG A 8 13.77 -8.59 -5.64
CA ARG A 8 14.54 -9.73 -6.15
C ARG A 8 15.53 -10.18 -5.09
N ILE A 9 15.43 -11.44 -4.68
CA ILE A 9 16.36 -12.05 -3.73
C ILE A 9 17.35 -12.88 -4.53
N ASN A 10 18.64 -12.59 -4.41
CA ASN A 10 19.70 -13.36 -5.03
C ASN A 10 20.58 -14.02 -3.97
N VAL A 11 21.15 -15.18 -4.30
CA VAL A 11 22.16 -15.85 -3.47
C VAL A 11 23.54 -15.55 -4.05
N ASP A 12 24.41 -14.96 -3.24
CA ASP A 12 25.77 -14.61 -3.64
C ASP A 12 26.71 -15.84 -3.70
N ALA A 13 27.97 -15.62 -4.08
CA ALA A 13 28.97 -16.69 -4.16
C ALA A 13 29.36 -17.28 -2.79
N SER A 14 29.06 -16.57 -1.69
CA SER A 14 29.29 -16.98 -0.30
C SER A 14 28.11 -17.80 0.24
N GLY A 15 26.98 -17.84 -0.47
CA GLY A 15 25.72 -18.46 -0.03
C GLY A 15 24.81 -17.52 0.76
N ASP A 16 25.13 -16.22 0.81
CA ASP A 16 24.35 -15.21 1.51
C ASP A 16 23.23 -14.66 0.62
N TYR A 17 22.09 -14.36 1.24
CA TYR A 17 20.94 -13.79 0.56
C TYR A 17 21.02 -12.26 0.51
N ILE A 18 20.77 -11.69 -0.67
CA ILE A 18 20.69 -10.25 -0.91
C ILE A 18 19.32 -9.94 -1.51
N ALA A 19 18.52 -9.13 -0.81
CA ALA A 19 17.28 -8.58 -1.35
C ALA A 19 17.59 -7.27 -2.07
N THR A 20 17.05 -7.10 -3.28
CA THR A 20 17.10 -5.86 -4.05
C THR A 20 15.69 -5.37 -4.31
N ASN A 21 15.37 -4.13 -3.92
CA ASN A 21 14.12 -3.48 -4.28
C ASN A 21 14.17 -3.11 -5.78
N LEU A 22 13.15 -3.50 -6.53
CA LEU A 22 13.09 -3.30 -7.98
C LEU A 22 12.60 -1.91 -8.40
N ASP A 23 12.07 -1.12 -7.47
CA ASP A 23 11.62 0.25 -7.74
C ASP A 23 12.77 1.25 -7.70
N ASP A 24 13.69 1.12 -6.74
CA ASP A 24 14.81 2.06 -6.53
C ASP A 24 16.20 1.44 -6.70
N GLY A 25 16.30 0.11 -6.81
CA GLY A 25 17.56 -0.62 -6.98
C GLY A 25 18.38 -0.76 -5.70
N SER A 26 17.88 -0.31 -4.55
CA SER A 26 18.55 -0.47 -3.26
C SER A 26 18.62 -1.95 -2.86
N ALA A 27 19.70 -2.33 -2.18
CA ALA A 27 19.96 -3.72 -1.82
C ALA A 27 20.36 -3.86 -0.35
N TRP A 28 19.85 -4.93 0.28
CA TRP A 28 20.11 -5.26 1.67
C TRP A 28 20.52 -6.72 1.82
N PRO A 29 21.57 -7.01 2.61
CA PRO A 29 21.86 -8.38 3.00
C PRO A 29 20.75 -8.88 3.95
N LEU A 30 20.16 -10.02 3.62
CA LEU A 30 19.22 -10.73 4.50
C LEU A 30 19.94 -11.66 5.50
N GLY A 31 21.26 -11.83 5.33
CA GLY A 31 22.11 -12.67 6.17
C GLY A 31 21.96 -14.18 5.91
N PRO A 32 22.78 -15.02 6.57
CA PRO A 32 22.77 -16.48 6.37
C PRO A 32 21.67 -17.20 7.18
N GLY A 33 20.77 -16.45 7.83
CA GLY A 33 19.77 -17.00 8.74
C GLY A 33 18.56 -17.61 8.01
N PRO A 34 17.83 -18.55 8.65
CA PRO A 34 16.62 -19.12 8.09
C PRO A 34 15.44 -18.14 8.06
N THR A 35 15.57 -16.99 8.72
CA THR A 35 14.53 -15.97 8.80
C THR A 35 15.15 -14.58 8.75
N ALA A 36 14.62 -13.72 7.88
CA ALA A 36 15.03 -12.32 7.77
C ALA A 36 13.81 -11.43 7.62
N ASP A 37 13.83 -10.26 8.24
CA ASP A 37 12.76 -9.28 8.14
C ASP A 37 13.21 -8.10 7.29
N LEU A 38 12.40 -7.70 6.32
CA LEU A 38 12.61 -6.50 5.51
C LEU A 38 11.25 -5.89 5.18
N ASP A 39 11.09 -4.60 5.47
CA ASP A 39 9.89 -3.82 5.15
C ASP A 39 8.56 -4.46 5.61
N GLY A 40 8.59 -5.13 6.77
CA GLY A 40 7.43 -5.83 7.33
C GLY A 40 7.08 -7.17 6.66
N LEU A 41 7.95 -7.66 5.77
CA LEU A 41 7.92 -9.03 5.27
C LEU A 41 8.90 -9.87 6.06
N THR A 42 8.45 -11.06 6.47
CA THR A 42 9.31 -12.08 7.06
C THR A 42 9.61 -13.15 6.01
N PHE A 43 10.87 -13.29 5.66
CA PHE A 43 11.37 -14.25 4.70
C PHE A 43 11.83 -15.51 5.42
N SER A 44 11.18 -16.64 5.19
CA SER A 44 11.67 -17.95 5.61
C SER A 44 12.57 -18.54 4.52
N LEU A 45 13.89 -18.46 4.71
CA LEU A 45 14.89 -18.86 3.73
C LEU A 45 15.41 -20.27 4.05
N SER A 46 15.39 -21.17 3.08
CA SER A 46 16.10 -22.45 3.15
C SER A 46 17.55 -22.30 2.69
N THR A 47 18.33 -23.38 2.61
CA THR A 47 19.67 -23.31 1.98
C THR A 47 19.54 -23.07 0.47
N GLY A 48 20.10 -21.96 -0.02
CA GLY A 48 20.17 -21.61 -1.44
C GLY A 48 21.54 -21.91 -2.04
N SER A 49 21.60 -22.04 -3.36
CA SER A 49 22.85 -22.18 -4.12
C SER A 49 23.26 -20.85 -4.74
N ALA A 50 24.56 -20.59 -4.82
CA ALA A 50 25.09 -19.40 -5.47
C ALA A 50 24.53 -19.24 -6.89
N GLY A 51 23.98 -18.06 -7.19
CA GLY A 51 23.33 -17.76 -8.46
C GLY A 51 21.81 -17.99 -8.48
N ASP A 52 21.21 -18.54 -7.42
CA ASP A 52 19.75 -18.61 -7.29
C ASP A 52 19.15 -17.20 -7.22
N SER A 53 17.98 -17.04 -7.84
CA SER A 53 17.24 -15.77 -7.87
C SER A 53 15.74 -16.01 -7.71
N PHE A 54 15.13 -15.26 -6.81
CA PHE A 54 13.71 -15.33 -6.50
C PHE A 54 13.07 -13.95 -6.68
N LEU A 55 11.97 -13.90 -7.43
CA LEU A 55 11.15 -12.70 -7.55
C LEU A 55 10.04 -12.76 -6.52
N VAL A 56 9.96 -11.74 -5.67
CA VAL A 56 8.96 -11.60 -4.62
C VAL A 56 8.08 -10.40 -4.95
N GLN A 57 6.78 -10.63 -5.05
CA GLN A 57 5.80 -9.62 -5.45
C GLN A 57 4.65 -9.58 -4.43
N PRO A 58 4.88 -8.98 -3.24
CA PRO A 58 3.98 -9.13 -2.09
C PRO A 58 2.56 -8.64 -2.35
N THR A 59 2.41 -7.59 -3.16
CA THR A 59 1.14 -6.86 -3.34
C THR A 59 0.52 -7.02 -4.74
N ARG A 60 1.25 -7.56 -5.74
CA ARG A 60 0.83 -7.59 -7.16
C ARG A 60 -0.51 -8.29 -7.42
N GLY A 61 -0.88 -9.27 -6.58
CA GLY A 61 -2.16 -10.00 -6.69
C GLY A 61 -3.17 -9.67 -5.58
N LEU A 62 -2.80 -8.82 -4.62
CA LEU A 62 -3.53 -8.69 -3.35
C LEU A 62 -4.95 -8.17 -3.55
N ALA A 63 -5.17 -7.24 -4.49
CA ALA A 63 -6.50 -6.73 -4.80
C ALA A 63 -7.48 -7.83 -5.23
N SER A 64 -7.00 -8.85 -5.94
CA SER A 64 -7.85 -9.96 -6.43
C SER A 64 -8.17 -11.01 -5.36
N SER A 65 -7.39 -11.06 -4.28
CA SER A 65 -7.62 -11.99 -3.15
C SER A 65 -8.49 -11.40 -2.04
N LEU A 66 -8.75 -10.09 -2.08
CA LEU A 66 -9.63 -9.43 -1.12
C LEU A 66 -11.05 -10.01 -1.21
N SER A 67 -11.58 -10.42 -0.06
CA SER A 67 -12.95 -10.92 0.07
C SER A 67 -13.57 -10.50 1.39
N LEU A 68 -14.89 -10.37 1.43
CA LEU A 68 -15.62 -10.04 2.64
C LEU A 68 -15.71 -11.28 3.54
N VAL A 69 -14.99 -11.27 4.65
CA VAL A 69 -15.03 -12.37 5.64
C VAL A 69 -16.26 -12.27 6.54
N ILE A 70 -16.68 -11.06 6.91
CA ILE A 70 -17.84 -10.81 7.77
C ILE A 70 -19.05 -10.46 6.90
N SER A 71 -19.91 -11.44 6.65
CA SER A 71 -21.17 -11.25 5.90
C SER A 71 -22.39 -11.04 6.81
N ASP A 72 -22.32 -11.43 8.09
CA ASP A 72 -23.36 -11.20 9.09
C ASP A 72 -23.04 -9.92 9.88
N PRO A 73 -23.85 -8.85 9.78
CA PRO A 73 -23.62 -7.60 10.50
C PRO A 73 -23.53 -7.78 12.03
N ARG A 74 -24.15 -8.83 12.58
CA ARG A 74 -24.11 -9.11 14.03
C ARG A 74 -22.74 -9.57 14.50
N LYS A 75 -21.86 -9.98 13.58
CA LYS A 75 -20.46 -10.34 13.88
C LYS A 75 -19.53 -9.13 13.83
N LEU A 76 -20.03 -7.94 13.50
CA LEU A 76 -19.23 -6.73 13.55
C LEU A 76 -19.01 -6.32 15.00
N ALA A 77 -17.75 -6.33 15.44
CA ALA A 77 -17.37 -5.92 16.79
C ALA A 77 -17.42 -4.38 16.92
N ALA A 78 -18.62 -3.81 17.08
CA ALA A 78 -18.78 -2.35 17.15
C ALA A 78 -18.40 -1.75 18.52
N ALA A 79 -18.62 -2.51 19.59
CA ALA A 79 -18.40 -2.08 20.97
C ALA A 79 -16.97 -2.40 21.44
N SER A 80 -16.49 -1.65 22.43
CA SER A 80 -15.28 -2.02 23.19
C SER A 80 -15.50 -3.35 23.92
N PRO A 81 -14.48 -4.24 23.99
CA PRO A 81 -14.57 -5.48 24.77
C PRO A 81 -14.57 -5.23 26.29
N VAL A 82 -14.26 -4.01 26.73
CA VAL A 82 -14.30 -3.60 28.15
C VAL A 82 -15.48 -2.66 28.39
N LEU A 83 -16.15 -2.84 29.52
CA LEU A 83 -17.24 -2.00 30.01
C LEU A 83 -16.92 -1.57 31.45
N VAL A 84 -17.21 -0.31 31.77
CA VAL A 84 -17.16 0.21 33.14
C VAL A 84 -18.58 0.44 33.64
N THR A 85 -18.90 -0.11 34.79
CA THR A 85 -20.17 0.09 35.49
C THR A 85 -19.93 0.76 36.83
N SER A 86 -20.61 1.86 37.10
CA SER A 86 -20.59 2.53 38.41
C SER A 86 -21.63 1.91 39.35
N ASP A 87 -21.30 1.83 40.64
CA ASP A 87 -22.26 1.44 41.67
C ASP A 87 -23.30 2.56 41.89
N PHE A 88 -24.58 2.19 42.03
CA PHE A 88 -25.67 3.14 42.27
C PHE A 88 -25.61 3.82 43.65
N SER A 89 -24.84 3.25 44.59
CA SER A 89 -24.60 3.81 45.91
C SER A 89 -23.50 4.88 45.95
N ASN A 90 -22.81 5.11 44.83
CA ASN A 90 -21.80 6.16 44.72
C ASN A 90 -22.42 7.53 45.04
N GLN A 91 -21.69 8.31 45.84
CA GLN A 91 -22.09 9.64 46.25
C GLN A 91 -21.34 10.73 45.47
N GLY A 92 -20.15 10.41 44.93
CA GLY A 92 -19.40 11.32 44.08
C GLY A 92 -19.96 11.45 42.67
N ALA A 93 -19.49 12.47 41.96
CA ALA A 93 -19.88 12.78 40.59
C ALA A 93 -18.93 12.17 39.55
N VAL A 94 -18.30 11.04 39.87
CA VAL A 94 -17.33 10.35 39.01
C VAL A 94 -18.02 9.86 37.74
N LYS A 95 -17.47 10.24 36.59
CA LYS A 95 -17.94 9.85 35.26
C LYS A 95 -16.81 9.16 34.48
N VAL A 96 -17.18 8.13 33.73
CA VAL A 96 -16.30 7.51 32.74
C VAL A 96 -16.04 8.52 31.63
N GLY A 97 -14.79 8.94 31.49
CA GLY A 97 -14.35 9.89 30.46
C GLY A 97 -13.96 9.16 29.18
N ASP A 98 -12.85 8.43 29.23
CA ASP A 98 -12.33 7.67 28.10
C ASP A 98 -11.92 6.27 28.55
N LEU A 99 -12.15 5.26 27.70
CA LEU A 99 -11.76 3.88 27.93
C LEU A 99 -11.14 3.34 26.64
N GLN A 100 -9.86 3.05 26.68
CA GLN A 100 -9.11 2.54 25.55
C GLN A 100 -8.50 1.19 25.88
N VAL A 101 -8.70 0.22 25.00
CA VAL A 101 -8.03 -1.09 25.11
C VAL A 101 -6.74 -1.01 24.32
N THR A 102 -5.61 -1.12 25.00
CA THR A 102 -4.27 -0.94 24.42
C THR A 102 -3.63 -2.25 24.00
N ASP A 103 -3.97 -3.37 24.67
CA ASP A 103 -3.43 -4.68 24.37
C ASP A 103 -4.46 -5.79 24.62
N THR A 104 -5.03 -6.32 23.53
CA THR A 104 -5.96 -7.46 23.57
C THR A 104 -5.26 -8.82 23.62
N ALA A 105 -3.95 -8.87 23.42
CA ALA A 105 -3.14 -10.09 23.57
C ALA A 105 -2.73 -10.32 25.03
N ASN A 106 -2.92 -9.33 25.90
CA ASN A 106 -2.69 -9.44 27.34
C ASN A 106 -3.44 -10.65 27.94
N THR A 107 -2.86 -11.29 28.95
CA THR A 107 -3.45 -12.44 29.65
C THR A 107 -4.83 -12.14 30.22
N ALA A 108 -5.11 -10.88 30.56
CA ALA A 108 -6.41 -10.44 31.04
C ALA A 108 -7.56 -10.70 30.05
N PHE A 109 -7.28 -10.67 28.74
CA PHE A 109 -8.25 -10.91 27.67
C PHE A 109 -8.21 -12.33 27.10
N THR A 110 -7.11 -13.04 27.29
CA THR A 110 -6.85 -14.34 26.62
C THR A 110 -7.01 -15.55 27.53
N ALA A 111 -6.98 -15.37 28.87
CA ALA A 111 -7.13 -16.46 29.83
C ALA A 111 -8.48 -17.20 29.68
N THR A 112 -9.57 -16.44 29.51
CA THR A 112 -10.91 -16.97 29.29
C THR A 112 -11.57 -16.20 28.16
N THR A 113 -11.95 -16.90 27.09
CA THR A 113 -12.63 -16.26 25.95
C THR A 113 -13.94 -15.61 26.40
N GLY A 114 -14.10 -14.32 26.13
CA GLY A 114 -15.32 -13.57 26.46
C GLY A 114 -15.40 -13.13 27.93
N ALA A 115 -14.29 -13.16 28.66
CA ALA A 115 -14.20 -12.65 30.02
C ALA A 115 -12.93 -11.81 30.21
N LEU A 116 -12.91 -11.02 31.28
CA LEU A 116 -11.76 -10.25 31.71
C LEU A 116 -11.28 -10.89 33.01
N GLU A 117 -10.04 -11.36 33.05
CA GLU A 117 -9.49 -12.13 34.17
C GLU A 117 -8.21 -11.49 34.73
N PRO A 118 -8.25 -10.84 35.91
CA PRO A 118 -9.42 -10.62 36.75
C PRO A 118 -10.29 -9.44 36.27
N PRO A 119 -11.61 -9.43 36.56
CA PRO A 119 -12.38 -8.20 36.51
C PRO A 119 -11.88 -7.27 37.62
N ILE A 120 -11.79 -5.97 37.34
CA ILE A 120 -11.17 -5.01 38.27
C ILE A 120 -12.24 -4.18 38.96
N LEU A 121 -12.21 -4.14 40.29
CA LEU A 121 -12.96 -3.20 41.10
C LEU A 121 -12.06 -2.02 41.47
N ILE A 122 -12.49 -0.82 41.11
CA ILE A 122 -11.88 0.44 41.49
C ILE A 122 -12.67 0.97 42.68
N LYS A 123 -12.01 1.16 43.82
CA LYS A 123 -12.62 1.73 45.02
C LYS A 123 -11.91 3.00 45.44
N PHE A 124 -12.62 4.11 45.53
CA PHE A 124 -12.10 5.37 46.02
C PHE A 124 -11.99 5.34 47.54
N ILE A 125 -10.83 5.73 48.05
CA ILE A 125 -10.54 5.83 49.48
C ILE A 125 -10.89 7.23 49.99
N ASP A 126 -10.64 8.24 49.15
CA ASP A 126 -11.00 9.64 49.35
C ASP A 126 -11.12 10.34 47.98
N ALA A 127 -11.19 11.67 47.98
CA ALA A 127 -11.35 12.47 46.75
C ALA A 127 -10.15 12.42 45.79
N ASN A 128 -8.97 12.00 46.25
CA ASN A 128 -7.72 12.03 45.50
C ASN A 128 -7.01 10.68 45.45
N ASN A 129 -7.58 9.63 46.03
CA ASN A 129 -6.94 8.33 46.13
C ASN A 129 -7.93 7.19 45.86
N TYR A 130 -7.46 6.17 45.15
CA TYR A 130 -8.20 4.95 44.90
C TYR A 130 -7.30 3.72 45.05
N GLN A 131 -7.93 2.55 45.11
CA GLN A 131 -7.24 1.27 45.11
C GLN A 131 -7.94 0.29 44.16
N LEU A 132 -7.13 -0.53 43.50
CA LEU A 132 -7.57 -1.58 42.60
C LEU A 132 -7.71 -2.91 43.34
N PHE A 133 -8.77 -3.64 43.02
CA PHE A 133 -9.03 -4.96 43.55
C PHE A 133 -9.40 -5.94 42.43
N ASP A 134 -8.96 -7.18 42.59
CA ASP A 134 -9.45 -8.33 41.84
C ASP A 134 -10.87 -8.63 42.32
N ASN A 135 -11.82 -8.52 41.40
CA ASN A 135 -13.24 -8.69 41.64
C ASN A 135 -13.76 -10.07 41.16
N SER A 136 -12.87 -11.05 40.93
CA SER A 136 -13.26 -12.42 40.55
C SER A 136 -14.18 -13.07 41.60
N SER A 137 -14.06 -12.63 42.86
CA SER A 137 -14.96 -12.99 43.97
C SER A 137 -15.53 -11.72 44.61
N PRO A 138 -16.69 -11.20 44.15
CA PRO A 138 -17.23 -9.92 44.60
C PRO A 138 -17.51 -9.79 46.10
N ALA A 139 -17.72 -10.91 46.79
CA ALA A 139 -17.91 -10.92 48.24
C ALA A 139 -16.61 -10.68 49.02
N THR A 140 -15.45 -10.98 48.43
CA THR A 140 -14.12 -10.86 49.05
C THR A 140 -13.08 -10.41 48.02
N PRO A 141 -13.18 -9.17 47.52
CA PRO A 141 -12.24 -8.65 46.52
C PRO A 141 -10.82 -8.56 47.09
N VAL A 142 -9.82 -8.95 46.30
CA VAL A 142 -8.41 -9.03 46.72
C VAL A 142 -7.65 -7.81 46.21
N SER A 143 -6.89 -7.13 47.07
CA SER A 143 -6.11 -5.96 46.68
C SER A 143 -5.02 -6.32 45.66
N LEU A 144 -4.93 -5.54 44.58
CA LEU A 144 -3.97 -5.74 43.49
C LEU A 144 -2.73 -4.85 43.58
N GLY A 145 -2.62 -4.03 44.62
CA GLY A 145 -1.50 -3.11 44.77
C GLY A 145 -1.72 -2.00 45.79
N PRO A 146 -0.76 -1.07 45.89
CA PRO A 146 -0.88 0.07 46.77
C PRO A 146 -1.99 1.03 46.33
N VAL A 147 -2.33 1.94 47.22
CA VAL A 147 -3.20 3.08 46.91
C VAL A 147 -2.53 3.96 45.86
N ALA A 148 -3.29 4.36 44.84
CA ALA A 148 -2.84 5.22 43.75
C ALA A 148 -3.59 6.56 43.78
N ALA A 149 -2.94 7.60 43.26
CA ALA A 149 -3.52 8.93 43.18
C ALA A 149 -4.56 9.01 42.05
N TYR A 150 -5.71 9.61 42.35
CA TYR A 150 -6.73 9.99 41.39
C TYR A 150 -6.60 11.47 41.03
N THR A 151 -6.37 11.71 39.74
CA THR A 151 -6.43 13.05 39.14
C THR A 151 -7.50 13.03 38.04
N PRO A 152 -8.60 13.78 38.17
CA PRO A 152 -9.63 13.82 37.15
C PRO A 152 -9.07 14.20 35.76
N GLY A 153 -9.42 13.44 34.74
CA GLY A 153 -8.99 13.62 33.36
C GLY A 153 -7.70 12.86 32.99
N GLU A 154 -6.91 12.43 33.96
CA GLU A 154 -5.69 11.65 33.72
C GLU A 154 -5.98 10.14 33.66
N PRO A 155 -5.15 9.35 32.96
CA PRO A 155 -5.24 7.89 32.99
C PRO A 155 -5.04 7.36 34.41
N LEU A 156 -5.88 6.43 34.85
CA LEU A 156 -5.74 5.76 36.14
C LEU A 156 -4.51 4.82 36.14
N PRO A 157 -3.50 5.07 37.00
CA PRO A 157 -2.36 4.16 37.13
C PRO A 157 -2.74 2.71 37.45
N GLY A 158 -1.97 1.76 36.91
CA GLY A 158 -2.07 0.33 37.20
C GLY A 158 -3.04 -0.47 36.30
N LEU A 159 -3.95 0.20 35.59
CA LEU A 159 -4.85 -0.49 34.64
C LEU A 159 -4.16 -0.91 33.34
N SER A 160 -3.16 -0.16 32.89
CA SER A 160 -2.41 -0.48 31.66
C SER A 160 -1.71 -1.85 31.70
N THR A 161 -1.40 -2.36 32.90
CA THR A 161 -0.89 -3.72 33.12
C THR A 161 -1.86 -4.80 32.63
N TYR A 162 -3.16 -4.51 32.60
CA TYR A 162 -4.22 -5.40 32.14
C TYR A 162 -4.63 -5.13 30.68
N GLY A 163 -3.86 -4.29 29.96
CA GLY A 163 -4.08 -4.03 28.53
C GLY A 163 -5.17 -3.00 28.21
N TYR A 164 -5.53 -2.15 29.16
CA TYR A 164 -6.45 -1.04 28.92
C TYR A 164 -6.17 0.18 29.82
N GLU A 165 -6.58 1.35 29.35
CA GLU A 165 -6.48 2.61 30.05
C GLU A 165 -7.87 3.20 30.27
N LEU A 166 -8.09 3.78 31.44
CA LEU A 166 -9.34 4.42 31.83
C LEU A 166 -9.04 5.82 32.34
N ARG A 167 -9.77 6.81 31.81
CA ARG A 167 -9.79 8.18 32.33
C ARG A 167 -11.14 8.42 32.96
N LEU A 168 -11.14 8.86 34.21
CA LEU A 168 -12.34 9.27 34.93
C LEU A 168 -12.33 10.79 35.12
N THR A 169 -13.51 11.39 35.14
CA THR A 169 -13.71 12.83 35.40
C THR A 169 -14.66 13.03 36.57
N GLY A 170 -14.66 14.22 37.16
CA GLY A 170 -15.54 14.56 38.29
C GLY A 170 -14.97 14.16 39.65
N ASP A 171 -15.68 14.58 40.70
CA ASP A 171 -15.21 14.47 42.07
C ASP A 171 -15.56 13.10 42.67
N ALA A 172 -14.56 12.41 43.20
CA ALA A 172 -14.73 11.15 43.91
C ALA A 172 -15.05 11.37 45.39
N VAL A 173 -15.85 10.47 45.95
CA VAL A 173 -16.10 10.39 47.39
C VAL A 173 -15.60 9.05 47.92
N ALA A 174 -15.11 9.05 49.16
CA ALA A 174 -14.69 7.84 49.86
C ALA A 174 -15.81 6.78 49.83
N GLY A 175 -15.49 5.59 49.32
CA GLY A 175 -16.43 4.48 49.18
C GLY A 175 -17.05 4.33 47.80
N ASP A 176 -16.89 5.31 46.90
CA ASP A 176 -17.34 5.18 45.51
C ASP A 176 -16.63 4.00 44.83
N GLN A 177 -17.40 3.24 44.04
CA GLN A 177 -16.96 2.02 43.38
C GLN A 177 -17.33 2.01 41.89
N LEU A 178 -16.37 1.58 41.06
CA LEU A 178 -16.58 1.27 39.66
C LEU A 178 -16.02 -0.12 39.39
N THR A 179 -16.76 -0.94 38.64
CA THR A 179 -16.29 -2.23 38.18
C THR A 179 -15.95 -2.15 36.70
N VAL A 180 -14.76 -2.62 36.34
CA VAL A 180 -14.30 -2.82 34.97
C VAL A 180 -14.41 -4.30 34.66
N GLY A 181 -15.17 -4.64 33.64
CA GLY A 181 -15.41 -6.03 33.24
C GLY A 181 -15.55 -6.19 31.73
N TYR A 182 -15.70 -7.44 31.29
CA TYR A 182 -15.87 -7.76 29.88
C TYR A 182 -17.28 -7.38 29.39
N ASN A 183 -17.34 -6.77 28.21
CA ASN A 183 -18.58 -6.39 27.56
C ASN A 183 -19.21 -7.59 26.82
N THR A 184 -19.85 -8.50 27.57
CA THR A 184 -20.46 -9.73 27.03
C THR A 184 -21.69 -9.47 26.17
N SER A 185 -22.41 -8.37 26.40
CA SER A 185 -23.67 -8.08 25.72
C SER A 185 -23.49 -7.23 24.46
N GLY A 186 -22.31 -6.61 24.26
CA GLY A 186 -22.07 -5.68 23.17
C GLY A 186 -22.98 -4.44 23.20
N VAL A 187 -23.66 -4.20 24.32
CA VAL A 187 -24.63 -3.11 24.49
C VAL A 187 -23.89 -1.86 24.93
N GLY A 188 -24.27 -0.71 24.36
CA GLY A 188 -23.88 0.60 24.89
C GLY A 188 -22.54 1.14 24.43
N GLY A 189 -21.94 0.58 23.36
CA GLY A 189 -20.67 1.08 22.83
C GLY A 189 -20.57 1.04 21.32
N ASN A 190 -20.06 2.13 20.73
CA ASN A 190 -19.64 2.21 19.33
C ASN A 190 -18.16 2.59 19.21
N GLN A 191 -17.39 2.51 20.29
CA GLN A 191 -16.01 2.99 20.36
C GLN A 191 -15.10 2.27 19.37
N ASN A 192 -15.25 0.95 19.21
CA ASN A 192 -14.45 0.21 18.23
C ASN A 192 -14.85 0.58 16.80
N MET A 193 -16.14 0.84 16.54
CA MET A 193 -16.59 1.35 15.25
C MET A 193 -16.03 2.76 14.96
N LEU A 194 -15.99 3.64 15.96
CA LEU A 194 -15.37 4.96 15.82
C LEU A 194 -13.86 4.84 15.56
N ALA A 195 -13.17 3.91 16.24
CA ALA A 195 -11.77 3.62 15.98
C ALA A 195 -11.55 3.07 14.56
N MET A 196 -12.43 2.17 14.08
CA MET A 196 -12.40 1.67 12.70
C MET A 196 -12.61 2.79 11.67
N ILE A 197 -13.51 3.74 11.93
CA ILE A 197 -13.69 4.93 11.07
C ILE A 197 -12.43 5.79 11.10
N GLY A 198 -11.84 5.99 12.29
CA GLY A 198 -10.61 6.76 12.46
C GLY A 198 -9.39 6.21 11.72
N LEU A 199 -9.39 4.91 11.33
CA LEU A 199 -8.33 4.34 10.47
C LEU A 199 -8.22 5.06 9.12
N GLN A 200 -9.30 5.68 8.62
CA GLN A 200 -9.25 6.44 7.37
C GLN A 200 -8.25 7.60 7.43
N ASP A 201 -8.07 8.19 8.62
CA ASP A 201 -7.20 9.34 8.85
C ASP A 201 -5.80 8.96 9.35
N GLN A 202 -5.54 7.67 9.55
CA GLN A 202 -4.25 7.17 10.03
C GLN A 202 -3.29 6.95 8.86
N ASN A 203 -2.03 7.37 9.05
CA ASN A 203 -0.96 7.07 8.11
C ASN A 203 -0.48 5.64 8.36
N VAL A 204 -0.98 4.69 7.57
CA VAL A 204 -0.68 3.25 7.72
C VAL A 204 -0.04 2.65 6.47
N LEU A 205 0.05 3.41 5.38
CA LEU A 205 0.66 3.01 4.11
C LEU A 205 1.95 3.79 3.86
N SER A 206 2.75 3.27 2.92
CA SER A 206 4.00 3.89 2.48
C SER A 206 4.95 4.19 3.66
N SER A 207 5.14 3.21 4.55
CA SER A 207 5.93 3.37 5.77
C SER A 207 5.39 4.44 6.72
N ASP A 208 4.08 4.37 7.03
CA ASP A 208 3.37 5.27 7.95
C ASP A 208 3.39 6.75 7.54
N THR A 209 3.46 7.01 6.23
CA THR A 209 3.47 8.39 5.69
C THR A 209 2.22 8.77 4.93
N ALA A 210 1.36 7.81 4.60
CA ALA A 210 0.16 8.06 3.81
C ALA A 210 -1.06 7.31 4.35
N THR A 211 -2.21 7.98 4.27
CA THR A 211 -3.53 7.36 4.44
C THR A 211 -3.89 6.46 3.25
N TYR A 212 -4.98 5.68 3.37
CA TYR A 212 -5.52 4.90 2.26
C TYR A 212 -5.86 5.77 1.04
N GLN A 213 -6.46 6.94 1.27
CA GLN A 213 -6.89 7.84 0.21
C GLN A 213 -5.71 8.50 -0.48
N GLU A 214 -4.71 8.97 0.26
CA GLU A 214 -3.52 9.61 -0.30
C GLU A 214 -2.70 8.61 -1.14
N SER A 215 -2.51 7.39 -0.65
CA SER A 215 -1.81 6.35 -1.39
C SER A 215 -2.50 6.04 -2.73
N TYR A 216 -3.84 5.95 -2.74
CA TYR A 216 -4.61 5.78 -3.96
C TYR A 216 -4.48 6.98 -4.92
N GLN A 217 -4.52 8.21 -4.39
CA GLN A 217 -4.32 9.43 -5.19
C GLN A 217 -2.92 9.49 -5.82
N GLN A 218 -1.89 9.10 -5.08
CA GLN A 218 -0.52 9.02 -5.58
C GLN A 218 -0.39 7.99 -6.72
N LEU A 219 -1.05 6.83 -6.58
CA LEU A 219 -1.07 5.82 -7.64
C LEU A 219 -1.72 6.35 -8.92
N VAL A 220 -2.92 6.91 -8.83
CA VAL A 220 -3.65 7.46 -9.99
C VAL A 220 -2.87 8.64 -10.60
N GLY A 221 -2.32 9.52 -9.77
CA GLY A 221 -1.50 10.64 -10.21
C GLY A 221 -0.22 10.19 -10.92
N GLY A 222 0.45 9.15 -10.41
CA GLY A 222 1.64 8.57 -11.01
C GLY A 222 1.37 7.94 -12.37
N ILE A 223 0.25 7.21 -12.52
CA ILE A 223 -0.19 6.67 -13.82
C ILE A 223 -0.48 7.82 -14.79
N GLY A 224 -1.22 8.84 -14.36
CA GLY A 224 -1.54 10.00 -15.19
C GLY A 224 -0.29 10.74 -15.68
N ALA A 225 0.69 10.96 -14.79
CA ALA A 225 1.95 11.59 -15.14
C ALA A 225 2.77 10.76 -16.15
N ARG A 226 2.85 9.44 -15.95
CA ARG A 226 3.55 8.53 -16.87
C ARG A 226 2.89 8.47 -18.24
N THR A 227 1.55 8.41 -18.29
CA THR A 227 0.79 8.45 -19.55
C THR A 227 1.02 9.76 -20.30
N SER A 228 0.89 10.90 -19.62
CA SER A 228 1.13 12.21 -20.23
C SER A 228 2.56 12.34 -20.76
N SER A 229 3.56 11.88 -20.00
CA SER A 229 4.95 11.84 -20.48
C SER A 229 5.12 10.91 -21.68
N GLY A 230 4.45 9.76 -21.70
CA GLY A 230 4.46 8.81 -22.82
C GLY A 230 3.85 9.40 -24.09
N GLU A 231 2.73 10.13 -23.99
CA GLU A 231 2.09 10.82 -25.11
C GLU A 231 3.01 11.90 -25.71
N VAL A 232 3.62 12.75 -24.87
CA VAL A 232 4.57 13.78 -25.32
C VAL A 232 5.77 13.14 -26.04
N ASN A 233 6.27 12.01 -25.54
CA ASN A 233 7.36 11.28 -26.17
C ASN A 233 6.93 10.65 -27.50
N LEU A 234 5.73 10.08 -27.56
CA LEU A 234 5.17 9.50 -28.78
C LEU A 234 5.03 10.55 -29.88
N ASP A 235 4.49 11.73 -29.56
CA ASP A 235 4.36 12.85 -30.50
C ASP A 235 5.74 13.30 -31.01
N SER A 236 6.70 13.47 -30.09
CA SER A 236 8.07 13.89 -30.44
C SER A 236 8.77 12.89 -31.38
N VAL A 237 8.64 11.60 -31.10
CA VAL A 237 9.18 10.53 -31.97
C VAL A 237 8.41 10.47 -33.29
N GLY A 238 7.10 10.68 -33.28
CA GLY A 238 6.25 10.75 -34.47
C GLY A 238 6.70 11.85 -35.44
N PHE A 239 6.89 13.08 -34.95
CA PHE A 239 7.42 14.19 -35.76
C PHE A 239 8.82 13.88 -36.32
N THR A 240 9.68 13.23 -35.53
CA THR A 240 11.02 12.84 -35.98
C THR A 240 10.95 11.81 -37.11
N LEU A 241 10.04 10.84 -37.00
CA LEU A 241 9.78 9.84 -38.02
C LEU A 241 9.27 10.48 -39.32
N GLU A 242 8.27 11.37 -39.24
CA GLU A 242 7.75 12.09 -40.39
C GLU A 242 8.85 12.88 -41.11
N GLN A 243 9.70 13.58 -40.35
CA GLN A 243 10.80 14.35 -40.91
C GLN A 243 11.86 13.45 -41.58
N ALA A 244 12.16 12.29 -40.99
CA ALA A 244 13.07 11.31 -41.59
C ALA A 244 12.50 10.74 -42.89
N GLN A 245 11.20 10.43 -42.93
CA GLN A 245 10.51 9.97 -44.13
C GLN A 245 10.50 11.04 -45.23
N ALA A 246 10.23 12.31 -44.89
CA ALA A 246 10.28 13.40 -45.86
C ALA A 246 11.68 13.57 -46.48
N ARG A 247 12.74 13.47 -45.67
CA ARG A 247 14.13 13.50 -46.18
C ARG A 247 14.45 12.29 -47.04
N GLN A 248 14.01 11.10 -46.64
CA GLN A 248 14.16 9.89 -47.46
C GLN A 248 13.48 10.08 -48.82
N GLN A 249 12.24 10.56 -48.84
CA GLN A 249 11.49 10.85 -50.06
C GLN A 249 12.13 11.95 -50.92
N SER A 250 12.83 12.93 -50.34
CA SER A 250 13.54 13.93 -51.14
C SER A 250 14.75 13.39 -51.90
N VAL A 251 15.36 12.30 -51.41
CA VAL A 251 16.56 11.69 -52.03
C VAL A 251 16.20 10.48 -52.89
N ALA A 252 15.31 9.62 -52.39
CA ALA A 252 14.89 8.38 -53.04
C ALA A 252 13.57 8.53 -53.81
N GLY A 253 12.88 9.67 -53.68
CA GLY A 253 11.66 9.94 -54.41
C GLY A 253 11.95 10.25 -55.87
N VAL A 254 11.10 9.71 -56.73
CA VAL A 254 11.17 9.94 -58.17
C VAL A 254 10.34 11.18 -58.50
N ASN A 255 10.93 12.14 -59.20
CA ASN A 255 10.19 13.27 -59.74
C ASN A 255 9.52 12.85 -61.06
N LEU A 256 8.21 12.63 -61.02
CA LEU A 256 7.44 12.14 -62.18
C LEU A 256 7.50 13.09 -63.38
N ASP A 257 7.66 14.40 -63.16
CA ASP A 257 7.79 15.37 -64.24
C ASP A 257 9.16 15.29 -64.92
N GLU A 258 10.22 15.03 -64.15
CA GLU A 258 11.57 14.84 -64.69
C GLU A 258 11.68 13.50 -65.44
N GLU A 259 11.09 12.42 -64.90
CA GLU A 259 11.03 11.14 -65.60
C GLU A 259 10.14 11.21 -66.85
N ALA A 260 9.05 11.99 -66.84
CA ALA A 260 8.24 12.25 -68.02
C ALA A 260 9.00 13.04 -69.10
N ALA A 261 9.79 14.04 -68.70
CA ALA A 261 10.65 14.79 -69.62
C ALA A 261 11.74 13.88 -70.23
N LYS A 262 12.41 13.05 -69.41
CA LYS A 262 13.38 12.04 -69.90
C LYS A 262 12.74 11.02 -70.82
N LEU A 263 11.51 10.58 -70.52
CA LEU A 263 10.75 9.69 -71.41
C LEU A 263 10.46 10.35 -72.76
N LEU A 264 10.04 11.61 -72.78
CA LEU A 264 9.82 12.37 -74.02
C LEU A 264 11.12 12.55 -74.80
N GLU A 265 12.23 12.84 -74.12
CA GLU A 265 13.56 12.95 -74.73
C GLU A 265 13.99 11.60 -75.35
N PHE A 266 13.85 10.49 -74.64
CA PHE A 266 14.14 9.15 -75.17
C PHE A 266 13.25 8.79 -76.37
N GLN A 267 11.97 9.17 -76.34
CA GLN A 267 11.07 8.98 -77.48
C GLN A 267 11.52 9.80 -78.70
N GLN A 268 11.91 11.07 -78.50
CA GLN A 268 12.42 11.93 -79.57
C GLN A 268 13.76 11.41 -80.13
N ALA A 269 14.69 11.00 -79.26
CA ALA A 269 15.96 10.41 -79.65
C ALA A 269 15.76 9.12 -80.46
N TYR A 270 14.80 8.27 -80.06
CA TYR A 270 14.46 7.06 -80.79
C TYR A 270 13.87 7.36 -82.18
N GLN A 271 12.98 8.35 -82.27
CA GLN A 271 12.43 8.81 -83.55
C GLN A 271 13.52 9.40 -84.45
N ALA A 272 14.43 10.21 -83.90
CA ALA A 272 15.56 10.78 -84.61
C ALA A 272 16.52 9.69 -85.12
N ALA A 273 16.90 8.72 -84.28
CA ALA A 273 17.72 7.57 -84.68
C ALA A 273 17.04 6.75 -85.78
N ALA A 274 15.72 6.52 -85.68
CA ALA A 274 14.96 5.86 -86.73
C ALA A 274 14.97 6.65 -88.05
N GLN A 275 14.92 7.98 -88.01
CA GLN A 275 15.09 8.81 -89.20
C GLN A 275 16.51 8.77 -89.77
N THR A 276 17.54 8.78 -88.93
CA THR A 276 18.94 8.62 -89.37
C THR A 276 19.15 7.26 -90.05
N ILE A 277 18.57 6.19 -89.50
CA ILE A 277 18.59 4.86 -90.11
C ILE A 277 17.87 4.88 -91.46
N ARG A 278 16.69 5.52 -91.56
CA ARG A 278 15.98 5.66 -92.86
C ARG A 278 16.78 6.48 -93.88
N ALA A 279 17.48 7.52 -93.45
CA ALA A 279 18.32 8.34 -94.32
C ALA A 279 19.55 7.54 -94.78
N ALA A 280 20.18 6.79 -93.88
CA ALA A 280 21.28 5.89 -94.21
C ALA A 280 20.83 4.77 -95.16
N ASP A 281 19.66 4.16 -94.95
CA ASP A 281 19.06 3.15 -95.82
C ASP A 281 18.77 3.72 -97.22
N LYS A 282 18.23 4.94 -97.31
CA LYS A 282 18.05 5.66 -98.59
C LYS A 282 19.36 5.94 -99.30
N LEU A 283 20.41 6.35 -98.58
CA LEU A 283 21.75 6.55 -99.16
C LEU A 283 22.36 5.22 -99.61
N PHE A 284 22.15 4.14 -98.86
CA PHE A 284 22.61 2.80 -99.21
C PHE A 284 21.94 2.29 -100.49
N GLN A 285 20.62 2.45 -100.60
CA GLN A 285 19.85 2.09 -101.79
C GLN A 285 20.26 2.94 -103.00
N SER A 286 20.48 4.25 -102.83
CA SER A 286 20.94 5.12 -103.92
C SER A 286 22.35 4.76 -104.40
N LEU A 287 23.27 4.38 -103.50
CA LEU A 287 24.60 3.89 -103.90
C LEU A 287 24.53 2.54 -104.62
N LEU A 288 23.58 1.68 -104.25
CA LEU A 288 23.30 0.40 -104.94
C LEU A 288 22.67 0.58 -106.33
N GLU A 289 21.93 1.66 -106.57
CA GLU A 289 21.35 1.97 -107.88
C GLU A 289 22.32 2.64 -108.87
N VAL A 290 23.44 3.20 -108.38
CA VAL A 290 24.44 3.93 -109.20
C VAL A 290 25.57 3.02 -109.71
N VAL A 291 25.62 1.76 -109.29
CA VAL A 291 26.55 0.71 -109.78
C VAL A 291 25.78 -0.32 -110.60
#